data_AF-A0A0G0H3V2-F1
#
_entry.id   AF-A0A0G0H3V2-F1
#
_cell.length_a   1.000
_cell.length_b   1.000
_cell.length_c   1.000
_cell.angle_alpha   90.00
_cell.angle_beta   90.00
_cell.angle_gamma   90.00
#
_symmetry.space_group_name_H-M   'P 1'
#
loop_
_entity.id
_entity.type
_entity.pdbx_description
1 polymer ?
#
loop_
_entity_poly.entity_id
_entity_poly.type
_entity_poly.pdbx_seq_one_letter_code
_entity_poly.pdbx_strand_id
1 'polypeptide(L)'
;MALEHGAKQKFCMSKKIKYHEAPEEIDFSHLVEVDSKELSLPSPKEIALSIRLKPQKVTITLDARSVDFFKQKAVQYGVKYQTMIREVLLKYSQQHM
;
A
#
# COMPACT_ATOMS: atom_id res chain seq x y z
N MET A 1 -15.04 -19.69 28.01
CA MET A 1 -14.72 -19.85 26.57
C MET A 1 -13.48 -19.02 26.30
N ALA A 2 -12.37 -19.67 25.96
CA ALA A 2 -11.07 -19.04 25.80
C ALA A 2 -10.93 -18.36 24.42
N LEU A 3 -10.33 -17.17 24.38
CA LEU A 3 -9.72 -16.59 23.19
C LEU A 3 -8.36 -16.00 23.58
N GLU A 4 -7.44 -16.91 23.93
CA GLU A 4 -6.00 -16.68 24.06
C GLU A 4 -5.39 -16.56 22.65
N HIS A 5 -5.17 -15.35 22.15
CA HIS A 5 -4.32 -15.12 20.98
C HIS A 5 -3.50 -13.84 21.13
N GLY A 6 -2.48 -13.88 22.00
CA GLY A 6 -1.39 -12.92 22.04
C GLY A 6 -0.07 -13.62 21.74
N ALA A 7 0.24 -13.79 20.45
CA ALA A 7 1.49 -14.42 20.03
C ALA A 7 2.72 -13.66 20.58
N LYS A 8 3.65 -14.40 21.22
CA LYS A 8 4.91 -13.86 21.75
C LYS A 8 5.71 -13.20 20.62
N GLN A 9 5.83 -11.87 20.66
CA GLN A 9 6.65 -11.10 19.74
C GLN A 9 8.12 -11.44 19.98
N LYS A 10 8.79 -11.96 18.94
CA LYS A 10 10.24 -12.19 18.97
C LYS A 10 10.94 -10.83 19.01
N PHE A 11 11.83 -10.70 19.98
CA PHE A 11 12.63 -9.52 20.31
C PHE A 11 13.43 -9.02 19.10
N CYS A 12 12.91 -7.99 18.43
CA CYS A 12 13.62 -7.29 17.35
C CYS A 12 13.69 -5.79 17.69
N MET A 13 14.54 -5.41 18.64
CA MET A 13 15.25 -4.11 18.78
C MET A 13 16.30 -4.25 19.91
N SER A 14 17.33 -5.07 19.73
CA SER A 14 18.34 -5.34 20.78
C SER A 14 19.28 -4.16 21.06
N LYS A 15 19.27 -3.14 20.21
CA LYS A 15 20.08 -1.94 20.34
C LYS A 15 19.23 -0.80 20.90
N LYS A 16 19.58 -0.33 22.09
CA LYS A 16 18.98 0.86 22.69
C LYS A 16 19.38 2.07 21.85
N ILE A 17 18.44 2.61 21.07
CA ILE A 17 18.62 3.89 20.39
C ILE A 17 18.75 4.95 21.49
N LYS A 18 19.89 5.64 21.54
CA LYS A 18 20.06 6.81 22.39
C LYS A 18 19.60 8.02 21.58
N TYR A 19 18.49 8.60 21.96
CA TYR A 19 18.05 9.86 21.40
C TYR A 19 19.01 10.95 21.87
N HIS A 20 19.53 11.72 20.92
CA HIS A 20 20.25 12.95 21.23
C HIS A 20 19.22 14.08 21.38
N GLU A 21 19.52 15.07 22.21
CA GLU A 21 18.73 16.29 22.32
C GLU A 21 18.61 16.95 20.95
N ALA A 22 17.41 17.46 20.65
CA ALA A 22 17.12 18.08 19.37
C ALA A 22 18.00 19.32 19.20
N PRO A 23 18.61 19.55 18.02
CA PRO A 23 19.37 20.76 17.77
C PRO A 23 18.47 22.00 17.94
N GLU A 24 18.97 23.03 18.61
CA GLU A 24 18.23 24.28 18.87
C GLU A 24 17.97 25.07 17.58
N GLU A 25 18.84 24.91 16.58
CA GLU A 25 18.73 25.55 15.27
C GLU A 25 18.09 24.59 14.26
N ILE A 26 16.76 24.57 14.24
CA ILE A 26 16.02 23.99 13.13
C ILE A 26 15.73 25.12 12.14
N ASP A 27 16.37 25.10 10.98
CA ASP A 27 16.09 26.08 9.92
C ASP A 27 14.73 25.80 9.27
N PHE A 28 13.72 26.55 9.72
CA PHE A 28 12.36 26.46 9.22
C PHE A 28 12.13 27.25 7.92
N SER A 29 13.16 27.88 7.36
CA SER A 29 13.04 28.74 6.16
C SER A 29 12.55 28.00 4.92
N HIS A 30 12.70 26.67 4.89
CA HIS A 30 12.24 25.80 3.80
C HIS A 30 10.88 25.16 4.05
N LEU A 31 10.20 25.45 5.17
CA LEU A 31 8.88 24.90 5.43
C LEU A 31 7.85 25.50 4.48
N VAL A 32 7.23 24.64 3.69
CA VAL A 32 6.02 24.98 2.94
C VAL A 32 4.84 24.75 3.87
N GLU A 33 4.05 25.78 4.12
CA GLU A 33 2.76 25.62 4.77
C GLU A 33 1.86 24.82 3.82
N VAL A 34 1.72 23.53 4.12
CA VAL A 34 0.81 22.66 3.41
C VAL A 34 -0.56 22.83 4.05
N ASP A 35 -1.52 23.29 3.27
CA ASP A 35 -2.89 23.45 3.71
C ASP A 35 -3.38 22.10 4.28
N SER A 36 -3.78 22.08 5.56
CA SER A 36 -4.09 20.84 6.32
C SER A 36 -5.15 19.97 5.65
N LYS A 37 -5.89 20.55 4.70
CA LYS A 37 -6.91 19.90 3.89
C LYS A 37 -6.35 18.96 2.82
N GLU A 38 -5.15 19.23 2.31
CA GLU A 38 -4.46 18.42 1.29
C GLU A 38 -3.63 17.29 1.93
N LEU A 39 -3.17 17.47 3.17
CA LEU A 39 -2.33 16.51 3.90
C LEU A 39 -3.13 15.63 4.89
N SER A 40 -4.34 15.21 4.51
CA SER A 40 -5.12 14.30 5.35
C SER A 40 -4.58 12.88 5.21
N LEU A 41 -3.73 12.47 6.17
CA LEU A 41 -3.39 11.06 6.30
C LEU A 41 -4.63 10.29 6.78
N PRO A 42 -4.96 9.15 6.14
CA PRO A 42 -6.08 8.32 6.57
C PRO A 42 -5.86 7.86 8.02
N SER A 43 -6.93 7.81 8.81
CA SER A 43 -6.87 7.32 10.18
C SER A 43 -6.34 5.87 10.21
N PRO A 44 -5.70 5.44 11.32
CA PRO A 44 -5.21 4.06 11.45
C PRO A 44 -6.27 2.99 11.16
N LYS A 45 -7.54 3.29 11.43
CA LYS A 45 -8.69 2.43 11.14
C LYS A 45 -8.98 2.36 9.63
N GLU A 46 -8.93 3.49 8.92
CA GLU A 46 -9.10 3.55 7.46
C GLU A 46 -7.93 2.85 6.74
N ILE A 47 -6.71 2.99 7.26
CA ILE A 47 -5.53 2.24 6.79
C ILE A 47 -5.79 0.74 6.97
N ALA A 48 -6.24 0.30 8.13
CA ALA A 48 -6.55 -1.12 8.37
C ALA A 48 -7.70 -1.65 7.47
N LEU A 49 -8.66 -0.81 7.09
CA LEU A 49 -9.76 -1.16 6.19
C LEU A 49 -9.31 -1.21 4.72
N SER A 50 -8.48 -0.27 4.27
CA SER A 50 -7.91 -0.27 2.92
C SER A 50 -7.00 -1.48 2.67
N ILE A 51 -6.30 -1.96 3.70
CA ILE A 51 -5.53 -3.22 3.66
C ILE A 51 -6.44 -4.45 3.49
N ARG A 52 -7.73 -4.36 3.85
CA ARG A 52 -8.71 -5.45 3.81
C ARG A 52 -9.57 -5.47 2.55
N LEU A 53 -9.10 -4.91 1.44
CA LEU A 53 -9.77 -5.06 0.14
C LEU A 53 -10.00 -6.55 -0.14
N LYS A 54 -11.25 -6.98 -0.02
CA LYS A 54 -11.63 -8.38 -0.26
C LYS A 54 -11.59 -8.63 -1.76
N PRO A 55 -10.72 -9.52 -2.26
CA PRO A 55 -10.72 -9.85 -3.68
C PRO A 55 -12.03 -10.55 -4.04
N GLN A 56 -12.85 -9.92 -4.88
CA GLN A 56 -14.00 -10.57 -5.48
C GLN A 56 -13.55 -11.39 -6.69
N LYS A 57 -13.98 -12.67 -6.75
CA LYS A 57 -13.73 -13.53 -7.91
C LYS A 57 -14.74 -13.21 -8.99
N VAL A 58 -14.24 -12.96 -10.19
CA VAL A 58 -15.05 -12.73 -11.39
C VAL A 58 -14.44 -13.55 -12.52
N THR A 59 -15.29 -14.16 -13.34
CA THR A 59 -14.89 -14.82 -14.58
C THR A 59 -15.19 -13.88 -15.74
N ILE A 60 -14.17 -13.51 -16.50
CA ILE A 60 -14.29 -12.68 -17.71
C ILE A 60 -13.59 -13.38 -18.87
N THR A 61 -14.16 -13.29 -20.06
CA THR A 61 -13.52 -13.77 -21.30
C THR A 61 -12.71 -12.63 -21.90
N LEU A 62 -11.46 -12.88 -22.26
CA LEU A 62 -10.55 -11.92 -22.88
C LEU A 62 -9.98 -12.52 -24.17
N ASP A 63 -9.62 -11.67 -25.13
CA ASP A 63 -8.92 -12.09 -26.34
C ASP A 63 -7.55 -12.67 -26.02
N ALA A 64 -7.15 -13.71 -26.77
CA ALA A 64 -5.85 -14.36 -26.62
C ALA A 64 -4.69 -13.36 -26.75
N ARG A 65 -4.78 -12.44 -27.73
CA ARG A 65 -3.78 -11.39 -27.97
C ARG A 65 -3.54 -10.52 -26.73
N SER A 66 -4.61 -10.15 -26.04
CA SER A 66 -4.54 -9.34 -24.82
C SER A 66 -3.87 -10.12 -23.69
N VAL A 67 -4.23 -11.39 -23.51
CA VAL A 67 -3.61 -12.25 -22.48
C VAL A 67 -2.12 -12.44 -22.73
N ASP A 68 -1.71 -12.67 -23.98
CA ASP A 68 -0.30 -12.84 -24.34
C ASP A 68 0.53 -11.57 -24.14
N PHE A 69 -0.04 -10.40 -24.42
CA PHE A 69 0.59 -9.11 -24.10
C PHE A 69 0.92 -9.00 -22.60
N PHE A 70 -0.05 -9.29 -21.73
CA PHE A 70 0.17 -9.22 -20.28
C PHE A 70 1.15 -10.28 -19.79
N LYS A 71 1.16 -11.49 -20.37
CA LYS A 71 2.15 -12.53 -20.03
C LYS A 71 3.58 -12.06 -20.33
N GLN A 72 3.83 -11.51 -21.51
CA GLN A 72 5.15 -11.02 -21.90
C GLN A 72 5.63 -9.90 -20.97
N LYS A 73 4.75 -8.94 -20.65
CA LYS A 73 5.07 -7.85 -19.73
C LYS A 73 5.29 -8.35 -18.30
N ALA A 74 4.51 -9.32 -17.84
CA ALA A 74 4.64 -9.88 -16.51
C ALA A 74 6.01 -10.54 -16.27
N VAL A 75 6.55 -11.24 -17.29
CA VAL A 75 7.91 -11.79 -17.26
C VAL A 75 8.95 -10.68 -17.17
N GLN A 76 8.79 -9.61 -17.95
CA GLN A 76 9.72 -8.47 -17.95
C GLN A 76 9.81 -7.79 -16.57
N TYR A 77 8.70 -7.65 -15.86
CA TYR A 77 8.63 -6.93 -14.58
C TYR A 77 8.64 -7.84 -13.34
N GLY A 78 8.73 -9.16 -13.50
CA GLY A 78 8.76 -10.12 -12.38
C GLY A 78 7.46 -10.18 -11.57
N VAL A 79 6.31 -9.93 -12.21
CA VAL A 79 4.98 -9.94 -11.56
C VAL A 79 4.07 -11.01 -12.17
N LYS A 80 2.91 -11.27 -11.55
CA LYS A 80 1.89 -12.14 -12.14
C LYS A 80 1.05 -11.37 -13.16
N TYR A 81 0.78 -11.95 -14.32
CA TYR A 81 0.00 -11.27 -15.37
C TYR A 81 -1.42 -10.90 -14.91
N GLN A 82 -2.02 -11.68 -14.00
CA GLN A 82 -3.31 -11.36 -13.39
C GLN A 82 -3.27 -10.07 -12.56
N THR A 83 -2.14 -9.77 -11.92
CA THR A 83 -1.95 -8.52 -11.18
C THR A 83 -1.98 -7.34 -12.14
N MET A 84 -1.31 -7.43 -13.30
CA MET A 84 -1.33 -6.37 -14.29
C MET A 84 -2.73 -6.11 -14.84
N ILE A 85 -3.48 -7.17 -15.16
CA ILE A 85 -4.87 -7.05 -15.62
C ILE A 85 -5.74 -6.38 -14.54
N ARG A 86 -5.59 -6.79 -13.28
CA ARG A 86 -6.29 -6.18 -12.15
C ARG A 86 -5.98 -4.69 -12.02
N GLU A 87 -4.72 -4.29 -12.12
CA GLU A 87 -4.32 -2.88 -12.02
C GLU A 87 -4.90 -2.02 -13.13
N VAL A 88 -4.99 -2.55 -14.36
CA VAL A 88 -5.63 -1.84 -15.47
C VAL A 88 -7.11 -1.60 -15.17
N LEU A 89 -7.84 -2.64 -14.73
CA LEU A 89 -9.25 -2.50 -14.36
C LEU A 89 -9.46 -1.54 -13.19
N LEU A 90 -8.57 -1.58 -12.20
CA LEU A 90 -8.62 -0.68 -11.05
C LEU A 90 -8.45 0.77 -11.49
N LYS A 91 -7.41 1.08 -12.27
CA LYS A 91 -7.16 2.44 -12.77
C LYS A 91 -8.30 2.94 -13.63
N TYR A 92 -8.83 2.10 -14.52
CA TYR A 92 -9.98 2.45 -15.33
C TYR A 92 -11.20 2.80 -14.46
N SER A 93 -11.50 2.01 -13.42
CA SER A 93 -12.60 2.33 -12.51
C SER A 93 -12.37 3.63 -11.75
N GLN A 94 -11.15 3.88 -11.26
CA GLN A 94 -10.82 5.11 -10.52
C GLN A 94 -10.97 6.38 -11.37
N GLN A 95 -10.74 6.28 -12.69
CA GLN A 95 -10.89 7.42 -13.60
C GLN A 95 -12.35 7.73 -13.97
N HIS A 96 -13.25 6.77 -13.78
CA HIS A 96 -14.65 6.85 -14.22
C HIS A 96 -15.67 6.65 -13.07
N MET A 97 -15.22 6.75 -11.82
CA MET A 97 -16.03 6.80 -10.60
C MET A 97 -16.09 8.23 -10.08
#